data_AF-A0A8T3EBW6-F1
#
_entry.id   AF-A0A8T3EBW6-F1
#
_cell.length_a   1.000
_cell.length_b   1.000
_cell.length_c   1.000
_cell.angle_alpha   90.00
_cell.angle_beta   90.00
_cell.angle_gamma   90.00
#
_symmetry.space_group_name_H-M   'P 1'
#
loop_
_entity.id
_entity.type
_entity.pdbx_description
1 polymer ?
#
loop_
_entity_poly.entity_id
_entity_poly.type
_entity_poly.pdbx_seq_one_letter_code
_entity_poly.pdbx_strand_id
1 'polypeptide(L)'
;MDPHQYEECGSQVRYLPQQRGLHNSSVMVADLLAHTNYTFEVEAINGVSDLATLLRQSVSLNVTTNQAAPSPISVVRKGKTGKNSITVSWQEPDRPNGIILEYEIKYFEKDQETSYTIIKSKETEVIADGLKPSSVYIFQIRARTSAGYGGFSRRFEFETSPYLAASSDQSQVPIIAVSIIVGVILLALVTGFLLSGRRCGYSKAKQDPEEEKMHFHNGHIKFSGVRTYIDPHTYEDPNQAVHEFAKEIDVSSITIERVIGAGEFGEVCSGPLKLPGKREILVAIKTLKAGYTEKQRREFLGEASIMGQFDHPNIIHLEGVVTKSK
;
A
#
# COMPACT_ATOMS: atom_id res chain seq x y z
N MET A 1 -27.18 -39.98 17.76
CA MET A 1 -26.47 -38.69 17.81
C MET A 1 -26.11 -38.33 16.37
N ASP A 2 -26.30 -37.08 15.97
CA ASP A 2 -26.03 -36.64 14.60
C ASP A 2 -24.50 -36.68 14.35
N PRO A 3 -24.00 -37.51 13.42
CA PRO A 3 -22.56 -37.70 13.21
C PRO A 3 -21.84 -36.47 12.62
N HIS A 4 -22.56 -35.38 12.33
CA HIS A 4 -22.01 -34.17 11.74
C HIS A 4 -21.62 -33.07 12.74
N GLN A 5 -21.73 -33.31 14.05
CA GLN A 5 -21.57 -32.23 15.05
C GLN A 5 -20.25 -32.30 15.86
N TYR A 6 -19.47 -33.38 15.75
CA TYR A 6 -18.27 -33.58 16.55
C TYR A 6 -17.14 -34.18 15.72
N GLU A 7 -15.92 -33.69 15.95
CA GLU A 7 -14.69 -34.24 15.37
C GLU A 7 -13.97 -35.08 16.42
N GLU A 8 -13.43 -36.24 16.04
CA GLU A 8 -12.61 -37.03 16.94
C GLU A 8 -11.40 -36.22 17.42
N CYS A 9 -11.10 -36.33 18.72
CA CYS A 9 -9.94 -35.67 19.28
C CYS A 9 -8.66 -36.24 18.65
N GLY A 10 -7.76 -35.36 18.21
CA GLY A 10 -6.48 -35.79 17.64
C GLY A 10 -5.58 -36.51 18.66
N SER A 11 -4.51 -37.12 18.15
CA SER A 11 -3.57 -37.96 18.92
C SER A 11 -2.81 -37.23 20.03
N GLN A 12 -2.93 -35.90 20.13
CA GLN A 12 -2.36 -35.11 21.22
C GLN A 12 -3.04 -35.35 22.57
N VAL A 13 -4.32 -35.77 22.59
CA VAL A 13 -5.05 -35.98 23.85
C VAL A 13 -4.58 -37.28 24.49
N ARG A 14 -4.21 -37.19 25.78
CA ARG A 14 -3.63 -38.32 26.51
C ARG A 14 -4.52 -38.74 27.67
N TYR A 15 -4.79 -40.05 27.74
CA TYR A 15 -5.55 -40.67 28.82
C TYR A 15 -4.59 -41.40 29.76
N LEU A 16 -4.67 -41.10 31.05
CA LEU A 16 -3.84 -41.70 32.09
C LEU A 16 -4.73 -42.40 33.13
N PRO A 17 -4.53 -43.70 33.40
CA PRO A 17 -3.47 -44.55 32.85
C PRO A 17 -3.71 -44.99 31.40
N GLN A 18 -4.96 -45.11 30.97
CA GLN A 18 -5.36 -45.55 29.63
C GLN A 18 -6.80 -45.12 29.31
N GLN A 19 -7.18 -45.14 28.03
CA GLN A 19 -8.52 -44.73 27.59
C GLN A 19 -9.57 -45.84 27.78
N ARG A 20 -9.20 -47.10 27.60
CA ARG A 20 -10.10 -48.27 27.63
C ARG A 20 -9.63 -49.30 28.65
N GLY A 21 -10.55 -50.16 29.11
CA GLY A 21 -10.22 -51.21 30.07
C GLY A 21 -9.85 -50.68 31.45
N LEU A 22 -10.47 -49.57 31.87
CA LEU A 22 -10.26 -49.00 33.20
C LEU A 22 -10.92 -49.90 34.25
N HIS A 23 -10.17 -50.27 35.29
CA HIS A 23 -10.69 -50.99 36.45
C HIS A 23 -11.10 -50.04 37.60
N ASN A 24 -10.55 -48.83 37.61
CA ASN A 24 -10.89 -47.80 38.57
C ASN A 24 -11.92 -46.84 37.96
N SER A 25 -12.69 -46.16 38.82
CA SER A 25 -13.69 -45.17 38.42
C SER A 25 -13.11 -43.78 38.11
N SER A 26 -11.81 -43.68 37.82
CA SER A 26 -11.12 -42.43 37.53
C SER A 26 -10.12 -42.56 36.38
N VAL A 27 -10.06 -41.51 35.55
CA VAL A 27 -9.10 -41.34 34.46
C VAL A 27 -8.74 -39.86 34.38
N MET A 28 -7.46 -39.57 34.16
CA MET A 28 -6.99 -38.21 33.90
C MET A 28 -6.85 -38.02 32.38
N VAL A 29 -7.48 -36.98 31.85
CA VAL A 29 -7.33 -36.58 30.46
C VAL A 29 -6.47 -35.32 30.42
N ALA A 30 -5.35 -35.39 29.70
CA ALA A 30 -4.36 -34.33 29.60
C ALA A 30 -4.22 -33.85 28.14
N ASP A 31 -3.51 -32.73 27.98
CA ASP A 31 -3.11 -32.19 26.67
C ASP A 31 -4.30 -31.76 25.79
N LEU A 32 -5.39 -31.36 26.45
CA LEU A 32 -6.59 -30.76 25.86
C LEU A 32 -6.31 -29.30 25.43
N LEU A 33 -6.94 -28.86 24.35
CA LEU A 33 -6.87 -27.46 23.92
C LEU A 33 -7.58 -26.55 24.92
N ALA A 34 -7.03 -25.36 25.13
CA ALA A 34 -7.62 -24.35 26.00
C ALA A 34 -8.89 -23.75 25.38
N HIS A 35 -9.83 -23.31 26.23
CA HIS A 35 -11.10 -22.71 25.83
C HIS A 35 -11.87 -23.49 24.75
N THR A 36 -11.88 -24.82 24.87
CA THR A 36 -12.48 -25.72 23.88
C THR A 36 -13.52 -26.61 24.57
N ASN A 37 -14.65 -26.82 23.89
CA ASN A 37 -15.73 -27.69 24.37
C ASN A 37 -15.43 -29.14 23.97
N TYR A 38 -15.20 -29.99 24.96
CA TYR A 38 -15.03 -31.42 24.80
C TYR A 38 -16.29 -32.16 25.25
N THR A 39 -16.60 -33.25 24.56
CA THR A 39 -17.63 -34.20 24.95
C THR A 39 -16.96 -35.53 25.28
N PHE A 40 -17.20 -36.04 26.48
CA PHE A 40 -16.68 -37.32 26.95
C PHE A 40 -17.83 -38.32 27.05
N GLU A 41 -17.71 -39.43 26.35
CA GLU A 41 -18.61 -40.58 26.51
C GLU A 41 -17.93 -41.61 27.42
N VAL A 42 -18.57 -41.91 28.55
CA VAL A 42 -18.09 -42.89 29.52
C VAL A 42 -19.00 -44.11 29.46
N GLU A 43 -18.46 -45.23 29.02
CA GLU A 43 -19.18 -46.49 28.87
C GLU A 43 -18.80 -47.46 30.00
N ALA A 44 -19.81 -48.08 30.62
CA ALA A 44 -19.62 -49.16 31.57
C ALA A 44 -19.69 -50.51 30.83
N ILE A 45 -18.60 -51.27 30.88
CA ILE A 45 -18.48 -52.57 30.22
C ILE A 45 -18.33 -53.73 31.22
N ASN A 46 -18.97 -54.84 30.92
CA ASN A 46 -18.84 -56.14 31.58
C ASN A 46 -18.57 -57.27 30.55
N GLY A 47 -18.35 -58.51 31.03
CA GLY A 47 -18.00 -59.67 30.19
C GLY A 47 -19.06 -60.16 29.20
N VAL A 48 -20.27 -59.61 29.22
CA VAL A 48 -21.35 -59.94 28.25
C VAL A 48 -21.75 -58.76 27.38
N SER A 49 -21.04 -57.62 27.47
CA SER A 49 -21.39 -56.38 26.77
C SER A 49 -21.40 -56.53 25.25
N ASP A 50 -20.54 -57.39 24.71
CA ASP A 50 -20.46 -57.66 23.26
C ASP A 50 -21.66 -58.44 22.73
N LEU A 51 -22.46 -59.06 23.61
CA LEU A 51 -23.70 -59.77 23.27
C LEU A 51 -24.93 -58.84 23.30
N ALA A 52 -24.79 -57.62 23.83
CA ALA A 52 -25.89 -56.68 23.92
C ALA A 52 -26.17 -56.05 22.55
N THR A 53 -27.36 -56.30 22.00
CA THR A 53 -27.75 -55.90 20.64
C THR A 53 -28.41 -54.52 20.54
N LEU A 54 -28.78 -53.88 21.66
CA LEU A 54 -29.63 -52.69 21.61
C LEU A 54 -29.15 -51.44 22.35
N LEU A 55 -28.32 -51.51 23.39
CA LEU A 55 -27.85 -50.28 24.05
C LEU A 55 -26.57 -50.52 24.86
N ARG A 56 -25.49 -49.85 24.46
CA ARG A 56 -24.31 -49.66 25.31
C ARG A 56 -24.67 -48.70 26.44
N GLN A 57 -24.34 -49.06 27.68
CA GLN A 57 -24.62 -48.22 28.84
C GLN A 57 -23.55 -47.14 28.91
N SER A 58 -23.85 -45.96 28.35
CA SER A 58 -22.95 -44.81 28.37
C SER A 58 -23.61 -43.56 28.93
N VAL A 59 -22.77 -42.67 29.45
CA VAL A 59 -23.15 -41.30 29.83
C VAL A 59 -22.26 -40.32 29.07
N SER A 60 -22.86 -39.22 28.60
CA SER A 60 -22.14 -38.14 27.92
C SER A 60 -21.96 -36.95 28.86
N LEU A 61 -20.74 -36.42 28.91
CA LEU A 61 -20.38 -35.24 29.71
C LEU A 61 -19.77 -34.17 28.81
N ASN A 62 -20.29 -32.95 28.89
CA ASN A 62 -19.74 -31.81 28.18
C ASN A 62 -18.89 -30.97 29.13
N VAL A 63 -17.64 -30.73 28.77
CA VAL A 63 -16.68 -29.96 29.57
C VAL A 63 -16.02 -28.90 28.70
N THR A 64 -16.11 -27.65 29.13
CA THR A 64 -15.34 -26.55 28.54
C THR A 64 -14.04 -26.38 29.31
N THR A 65 -12.91 -26.48 28.63
CA THR A 65 -11.60 -26.22 29.26
C THR A 65 -11.45 -24.73 29.60
N ASN A 66 -10.65 -24.44 30.64
CA ASN A 66 -10.35 -23.07 31.03
C ASN A 66 -9.63 -22.31 29.91
N GLN A 67 -9.69 -20.97 29.96
CA GLN A 67 -8.87 -20.14 29.09
C GLN A 67 -7.39 -20.25 29.48
N ALA A 68 -6.51 -20.04 28.51
CA ALA A 68 -5.08 -19.91 28.72
C ALA A 68 -4.56 -18.62 28.07
N ALA A 69 -3.30 -18.31 28.31
CA ALA A 69 -2.65 -17.18 27.65
C ALA A 69 -2.63 -17.38 26.12
N PRO A 70 -2.87 -16.33 25.31
CA PRO A 70 -2.79 -16.42 23.85
C PRO A 70 -1.40 -16.80 23.35
N SER A 71 -1.32 -17.36 22.15
CA SER A 71 -0.05 -17.45 21.43
C SER A 71 0.51 -16.06 21.07
N PRO A 72 1.81 -15.93 20.80
CA PRO A 72 2.36 -14.69 20.25
C PRO A 72 1.73 -14.32 18.91
N ILE A 73 1.62 -13.02 18.64
CA ILE A 73 1.15 -12.51 17.35
C ILE A 73 2.25 -12.71 16.31
N SER A 74 1.90 -13.34 15.17
CA SER A 74 2.83 -13.69 14.09
C SER A 74 2.86 -12.65 12.97
N VAL A 75 1.73 -11.98 12.73
CA VAL A 75 1.54 -11.03 11.62
C VAL A 75 1.29 -9.62 12.14
N VAL A 76 2.22 -8.71 11.84
CA VAL A 76 2.13 -7.27 12.12
C VAL A 76 2.49 -6.52 10.84
N ARG A 77 1.73 -5.48 10.51
CA ARG A 77 1.81 -4.70 9.28
C ARG A 77 2.01 -3.22 9.61
N LYS A 78 2.84 -2.56 8.78
CA LYS A 78 2.98 -1.10 8.79
C LYS A 78 1.85 -0.48 7.98
N GLY A 79 1.09 0.40 8.60
CA GLY A 79 0.09 1.24 7.95
C GLY A 79 0.68 2.56 7.47
N LYS A 80 -0.12 3.64 7.54
CA LYS A 80 0.31 5.00 7.19
C LYS A 80 1.48 5.42 8.09
N THR A 81 2.46 6.10 7.48
CA THR A 81 3.65 6.61 8.18
C THR A 81 3.73 8.11 8.00
N GLY A 82 3.64 8.84 9.11
CA GLY A 82 3.88 10.28 9.19
C GLY A 82 5.32 10.61 9.57
N LYS A 83 5.63 11.91 9.68
CA LYS A 83 6.95 12.39 10.15
C LYS A 83 7.20 11.98 11.61
N ASN A 84 6.15 11.92 12.40
CA ASN A 84 6.19 11.70 13.85
C ASN A 84 5.15 10.66 14.29
N SER A 85 4.67 9.84 13.36
CA SER A 85 3.68 8.82 13.67
C SER A 85 3.81 7.60 12.77
N ILE A 86 3.50 6.42 13.32
CA ILE A 86 3.41 5.16 12.57
C ILE A 86 2.10 4.48 12.97
N THR A 87 1.24 4.22 12.00
CA THR A 87 0.10 3.31 12.18
C THR A 87 0.59 1.87 12.10
N VAL A 88 0.22 1.05 13.09
CA VAL A 88 0.59 -0.37 13.18
C VAL A 88 -0.69 -1.18 13.33
N SER A 89 -0.85 -2.20 12.49
CA SER A 89 -1.96 -3.15 12.58
C SER A 89 -1.46 -4.59 12.64
N TRP A 90 -2.25 -5.49 13.22
CA TRP A 90 -1.89 -6.90 13.37
C TRP A 90 -3.08 -7.83 13.17
N GLN A 91 -2.79 -9.11 13.01
CA GLN A 91 -3.79 -10.17 13.06
C GLN A 91 -3.91 -10.69 14.49
N GLU A 92 -5.09 -11.19 14.85
CA GLU A 92 -5.26 -11.93 16.12
C GLU A 92 -4.29 -13.13 16.20
N PRO A 93 -3.93 -13.59 17.41
CA PRO A 93 -3.08 -14.76 17.57
C PRO A 93 -3.65 -16.01 16.90
N ASP A 94 -2.78 -16.81 16.26
CA ASP A 94 -3.17 -18.09 15.62
C ASP A 94 -3.89 -19.03 16.60
N ARG A 95 -3.54 -18.96 17.89
CA ARG A 95 -4.25 -19.65 18.98
C ARG A 95 -4.63 -18.63 20.07
N PRO A 96 -5.85 -18.08 20.03
CA PRO A 96 -6.33 -17.14 21.04
C PRO A 96 -6.41 -17.75 22.44
N ASN A 97 -6.65 -19.06 22.54
CA ASN A 97 -6.78 -19.81 23.81
C ASN A 97 -7.83 -19.23 24.78
N GLY A 98 -8.78 -18.45 24.26
CA GLY A 98 -9.70 -17.67 25.06
C GLY A 98 -10.26 -16.48 24.29
N ILE A 99 -11.02 -15.65 25.00
CA ILE A 99 -11.55 -14.39 24.47
C ILE A 99 -10.47 -13.31 24.66
N ILE A 100 -10.05 -12.68 23.56
CA ILE A 100 -9.07 -11.58 23.63
C ILE A 100 -9.74 -10.35 24.23
N LEU A 101 -9.17 -9.84 25.31
CA LEU A 101 -9.70 -8.69 26.06
C LEU A 101 -8.99 -7.39 25.71
N GLU A 102 -7.70 -7.47 25.37
CA GLU A 102 -6.81 -6.32 25.18
C GLU A 102 -5.52 -6.75 24.45
N TYR A 103 -4.93 -5.82 23.73
CA TYR A 103 -3.59 -5.88 23.15
C TYR A 103 -2.69 -4.85 23.85
N GLU A 104 -1.44 -5.25 24.10
CA GLU A 104 -0.40 -4.37 24.62
C GLU A 104 0.73 -4.26 23.59
N ILE A 105 1.01 -3.03 23.17
CA ILE A 105 1.98 -2.66 22.17
C ILE A 105 3.14 -1.98 22.89
N LYS A 106 4.29 -2.67 22.93
CA LYS A 106 5.55 -2.11 23.41
C LYS A 106 6.35 -1.63 22.22
N TYR A 107 6.81 -0.39 22.24
CA TYR A 107 7.71 0.12 21.20
C TYR A 107 8.81 1.03 21.75
N PHE A 108 9.94 1.08 21.05
CA PHE A 108 11.12 1.87 21.42
C PHE A 108 11.96 2.18 20.18
N GLU A 109 12.75 3.25 20.23
CA GLU A 109 13.73 3.55 19.18
C GLU A 109 14.81 2.45 19.18
N LYS A 110 15.22 1.98 18.00
CA LYS A 110 16.09 0.79 17.83
C LYS A 110 17.38 0.88 18.66
N ASP A 111 17.92 2.09 18.84
CA ASP A 111 19.16 2.34 19.59
C ASP A 111 18.93 2.60 21.09
N GLN A 112 17.68 2.64 21.57
CA GLN A 112 17.31 2.98 22.94
C GLN A 112 16.27 2.01 23.54
N GLU A 113 16.60 0.72 23.65
CA GLU A 113 15.68 -0.31 24.16
C GLU A 113 15.15 -0.07 25.59
N THR A 114 15.93 0.62 26.43
CA THR A 114 15.53 0.94 27.81
C THR A 114 14.44 2.00 27.90
N SER A 115 14.27 2.83 26.86
CA SER A 115 13.29 3.91 26.79
C SER A 115 12.09 3.50 25.93
N TYR A 116 11.31 2.54 26.43
CA TYR A 116 10.13 2.03 25.73
C TYR A 116 8.83 2.70 26.18
N THR A 117 7.86 2.73 25.27
CA THR A 117 6.49 3.16 25.50
C THR A 117 5.55 1.98 25.37
N ILE A 118 4.47 1.98 26.16
CA ILE A 118 3.41 0.97 26.11
C ILE A 118 2.09 1.66 25.74
N ILE A 119 1.42 1.13 24.71
CA ILE A 119 0.05 1.48 24.35
C ILE A 119 -0.82 0.24 24.56
N LYS A 120 -2.06 0.45 25.01
CA LYS A 120 -3.07 -0.60 25.12
C LYS A 120 -4.24 -0.31 24.21
N SER A 121 -4.75 -1.33 23.53
CA SER A 121 -5.90 -1.20 22.64
C SER A 121 -6.77 -2.46 22.68
N LYS A 122 -8.08 -2.29 22.44
CA LYS A 122 -8.99 -3.42 22.20
C LYS A 122 -9.08 -3.76 20.71
N GLU A 123 -8.64 -2.85 19.85
CA GLU A 123 -8.63 -2.99 18.40
C GLU A 123 -7.30 -3.58 17.92
N THR A 124 -7.29 -4.07 16.69
CA THR A 124 -6.11 -4.66 16.04
C THR A 124 -5.30 -3.64 15.24
N GLU A 125 -5.47 -2.35 15.53
CA GLU A 125 -4.74 -1.24 14.94
C GLU A 125 -4.53 -0.15 15.99
N VAL A 126 -3.35 0.48 15.98
CA VAL A 126 -3.05 1.69 16.76
C VAL A 126 -2.18 2.65 15.96
N ILE A 127 -2.23 3.92 16.34
CA ILE A 127 -1.30 4.95 15.86
C ILE A 127 -0.32 5.23 17.00
N ALA A 128 0.97 5.02 16.74
CA ALA A 128 2.04 5.43 17.62
C ALA A 128 2.49 6.84 17.21
N ASP A 129 2.11 7.85 17.99
CA ASP A 129 2.41 9.26 17.75
C ASP A 129 3.62 9.75 18.58
N GLY A 130 4.08 10.97 18.30
CA GLY A 130 5.18 11.61 19.03
C GLY A 130 6.56 11.01 18.74
N LEU A 131 6.70 10.31 17.62
CA LEU A 131 7.94 9.66 17.21
C LEU A 131 8.93 10.67 16.62
N LYS A 132 10.22 10.36 16.70
CA LYS A 132 11.27 11.14 16.02
C LYS A 132 11.18 10.88 14.50
N PRO A 133 11.32 11.90 13.65
CA PRO A 133 11.39 11.71 12.21
C PRO A 133 12.71 11.07 11.79
N SER A 134 12.69 10.34 10.67
CA SER A 134 13.85 9.60 10.16
C SER A 134 14.48 8.63 11.18
N SER A 135 13.67 8.04 12.07
CA SER A 135 14.13 7.11 13.12
C SER A 135 13.47 5.75 12.96
N VAL A 136 14.23 4.69 13.26
CA VAL A 136 13.74 3.30 13.26
C VAL A 136 13.23 2.94 14.65
N TYR A 137 12.01 2.42 14.70
CA TYR A 137 11.35 1.95 15.91
C TYR A 137 11.10 0.44 15.85
N ILE A 138 11.24 -0.21 17.00
CA ILE A 138 10.92 -1.62 17.22
C ILE A 138 9.55 -1.71 17.87
N PHE A 139 8.67 -2.52 17.31
CA PHE A 139 7.35 -2.84 17.86
C PHE A 139 7.27 -4.31 18.28
N GLN A 140 6.67 -4.54 19.44
CA GLN A 140 6.32 -5.86 19.96
C GLN A 140 4.90 -5.81 20.51
N ILE A 141 4.03 -6.71 20.05
CA ILE A 141 2.62 -6.75 20.45
C ILE A 141 2.34 -8.08 21.15
N ARG A 142 1.57 -8.04 22.24
CA ARG A 142 1.02 -9.23 22.89
C ARG A 142 -0.48 -9.07 23.15
N ALA A 143 -1.20 -10.18 23.09
CA ALA A 143 -2.62 -10.23 23.43
C ALA A 143 -2.84 -10.72 24.86
N ARG A 144 -4.02 -10.42 25.42
CA ARG A 144 -4.42 -10.81 26.77
C ARG A 144 -5.80 -11.47 26.80
N THR A 145 -5.92 -12.58 27.52
CA THR A 145 -7.18 -13.23 27.91
C THR A 145 -7.44 -13.05 29.40
N SER A 146 -8.52 -13.64 29.92
CA SER A 146 -8.76 -13.69 31.37
C SER A 146 -7.68 -14.48 32.13
N ALA A 147 -6.97 -15.39 31.45
CA ALA A 147 -5.86 -16.17 32.02
C ALA A 147 -4.52 -15.43 32.02
N GLY A 148 -4.42 -14.25 31.38
CA GLY A 148 -3.23 -13.41 31.39
C GLY A 148 -2.72 -13.04 30.00
N TYR A 149 -1.52 -12.46 29.98
CA TYR A 149 -0.85 -12.05 28.74
C TYR A 149 -0.14 -13.23 28.08
N GLY A 150 -0.25 -13.30 26.76
CA GLY A 150 0.62 -14.13 25.93
C GLY A 150 2.04 -13.59 25.86
N GLY A 151 2.91 -14.34 25.17
CA GLY A 151 4.25 -13.86 24.83
C GLY A 151 4.20 -12.67 23.87
N PHE A 152 5.18 -11.78 23.97
CA PHE A 152 5.39 -10.75 22.94
C PHE A 152 5.66 -11.38 21.59
N SER A 153 5.16 -10.73 20.54
CA SER A 153 5.55 -11.02 19.17
C SER A 153 7.07 -10.88 19.00
N ARG A 154 7.58 -11.40 17.88
CA ARG A 154 8.90 -11.00 17.39
C ARG A 154 8.99 -9.48 17.23
N ARG A 155 10.21 -8.97 17.16
CA ARG A 155 10.49 -7.55 16.92
C ARG A 155 10.13 -7.20 15.47
N PHE A 156 9.35 -6.14 15.29
CA PHE A 156 9.02 -5.56 13.98
C PHE A 156 9.65 -4.17 13.86
N GLU A 157 10.43 -3.95 12.81
CA GLU A 157 11.16 -2.71 12.57
C GLU A 157 10.38 -1.82 11.60
N PHE A 158 10.01 -0.62 12.05
CA PHE A 158 9.33 0.38 11.23
C PHE A 158 10.02 1.74 11.35
N GLU A 159 10.20 2.41 10.21
CA GLU A 159 10.82 3.72 10.12
C GLU A 159 9.76 4.81 9.90
N THR A 160 9.95 5.95 10.59
CA THR A 160 9.16 7.17 10.39
C THR A 160 9.52 7.87 9.08
N SER A 161 8.59 8.65 8.53
CA SER A 161 8.86 9.37 7.29
C SER A 161 9.95 10.42 7.51
N PRO A 162 10.78 10.69 6.49
CA PRO A 162 11.89 11.60 6.66
C PRO A 162 11.43 13.01 7.03
N TYR A 163 12.23 13.69 7.85
CA TYR A 163 12.09 15.13 8.02
C TYR A 163 12.49 15.80 6.72
N LEU A 164 11.53 15.97 5.80
CA LEU A 164 11.59 17.11 4.89
C LEU A 164 11.44 18.34 5.79
N ALA A 165 12.57 18.84 6.30
CA ALA A 165 12.72 20.26 6.42
C ALA A 165 12.30 20.77 5.04
N ALA A 166 11.29 21.63 4.98
CA ALA A 166 11.38 22.64 3.95
C ALA A 166 12.67 23.41 4.29
N SER A 167 13.82 22.90 3.83
CA SER A 167 14.92 23.76 3.50
C SER A 167 14.37 24.60 2.35
N SER A 168 13.65 25.66 2.71
CA SER A 168 13.58 26.89 1.94
C SER A 168 14.97 27.54 1.93
N ASP A 169 15.98 26.75 1.62
CA ASP A 169 17.37 27.17 1.45
C ASP A 169 18.06 26.20 0.47
N GLN A 170 17.34 25.84 -0.59
CA GLN A 170 17.92 25.29 -1.82
C GLN A 170 17.69 26.27 -2.98
N SER A 171 17.81 27.57 -2.71
CA SER A 171 17.73 28.65 -3.72
C SER A 171 18.98 29.53 -3.77
N GLN A 172 20.08 29.17 -3.12
CA GLN A 172 21.29 30.02 -3.06
C GLN A 172 22.60 29.32 -3.52
N VAL A 173 22.55 28.20 -4.26
CA VAL A 173 23.77 27.55 -4.75
C VAL A 173 23.93 27.45 -6.30
N PRO A 174 22.94 27.69 -7.18
CA PRO A 174 23.25 27.85 -8.61
C PRO A 174 23.51 29.31 -9.02
N ILE A 175 23.30 30.31 -8.15
CA ILE A 175 23.44 31.74 -8.55
C ILE A 175 24.93 32.14 -8.69
N ILE A 176 25.82 31.62 -7.84
CA ILE A 176 27.25 31.98 -7.87
C ILE A 176 27.97 31.29 -9.04
N ALA A 177 27.61 30.05 -9.37
CA ALA A 177 28.21 29.33 -10.50
C ALA A 177 27.75 29.90 -11.86
N VAL A 178 26.47 30.26 -12.00
CA VAL A 178 25.95 30.89 -13.23
C VAL A 178 26.51 32.30 -13.41
N SER A 179 26.70 33.07 -12.33
CA SER A 179 27.28 34.43 -12.42
C SER A 179 28.75 34.42 -12.86
N ILE A 180 29.54 33.43 -12.45
CA ILE A 180 30.93 33.29 -12.89
C ILE A 180 30.98 32.91 -14.37
N ILE A 181 30.11 32.01 -14.83
CA ILE A 181 30.06 31.60 -16.26
C ILE A 181 29.64 32.78 -17.15
N VAL A 182 28.60 33.53 -16.76
CA VAL A 182 28.16 34.72 -17.51
C VAL A 182 29.22 35.81 -17.50
N GLY A 183 29.91 36.03 -16.38
CA GLY A 183 31.02 36.97 -16.27
C GLY A 183 32.21 36.62 -17.17
N VAL A 184 32.59 35.34 -17.24
CA VAL A 184 33.68 34.86 -18.12
C VAL A 184 33.30 34.98 -19.60
N ILE A 185 32.05 34.68 -19.96
CA ILE A 185 31.56 34.82 -21.35
C ILE A 185 31.53 36.30 -21.76
N LEU A 186 31.07 37.21 -20.91
CA LEU A 186 31.08 38.64 -21.19
C LEU A 186 32.51 39.19 -21.32
N LEU A 187 33.45 38.74 -20.47
CA LEU A 187 34.85 39.13 -20.56
C LEU A 187 35.51 38.62 -21.85
N ALA A 188 35.18 37.40 -22.29
CA ALA A 188 35.63 36.82 -23.54
C ALA A 188 35.07 37.56 -24.77
N LEU A 189 33.81 38.01 -24.71
CA LEU A 189 33.19 38.80 -25.78
C LEU A 189 33.79 40.21 -25.87
N VAL A 190 34.05 40.88 -24.73
CA VAL A 190 34.68 42.21 -24.71
C VAL A 190 36.13 42.15 -25.20
N THR A 191 36.91 41.14 -24.77
CA THR A 191 38.27 40.94 -25.27
C THR A 191 38.29 40.55 -26.74
N GLY A 192 37.36 39.69 -27.18
CA GLY A 192 37.14 39.37 -28.59
C GLY A 192 36.78 40.59 -29.42
N PHE A 193 35.91 41.47 -28.94
CA PHE A 193 35.52 42.71 -29.62
C PHE A 193 36.68 43.71 -29.72
N LEU A 194 37.48 43.86 -28.66
CA LEU A 194 38.68 44.72 -28.66
C LEU A 194 39.79 44.19 -29.59
N LEU A 195 39.91 42.87 -29.75
CA LEU A 195 40.83 42.24 -30.70
C LEU A 195 40.30 42.29 -32.15
N SER A 196 38.98 42.23 -32.33
CA SER A 196 38.30 42.30 -33.64
C SER A 196 38.24 43.72 -34.19
N GLY A 197 38.23 44.74 -33.32
CA GLY A 197 38.28 46.16 -33.68
C GLY A 197 39.58 46.61 -34.37
N ARG A 198 40.57 45.74 -34.55
CA ARG A 198 41.83 46.03 -35.25
C ARG A 198 41.95 45.41 -36.65
N ARG A 199 40.92 44.77 -37.20
CA ARG A 199 40.93 44.33 -38.60
C ARG A 199 39.62 44.67 -39.31
N CYS A 200 39.57 45.88 -39.85
CA CYS A 200 38.73 46.20 -40.99
C CYS A 200 39.16 45.32 -42.18
N GLY A 201 38.20 44.65 -42.82
CA GLY A 201 38.43 43.77 -43.96
C GLY A 201 37.15 43.47 -44.72
N TYR A 202 36.60 44.51 -45.31
CA TYR A 202 35.53 44.58 -46.32
C TYR A 202 35.44 43.40 -47.31
N SER A 203 34.23 42.86 -47.55
CA SER A 203 33.75 42.45 -48.90
C SER A 203 32.25 42.13 -48.92
N LYS A 204 31.59 42.53 -50.01
CA LYS A 204 30.15 42.49 -50.32
C LYS A 204 29.73 41.25 -51.13
N ALA A 205 28.52 40.73 -50.89
CA ALA A 205 27.56 40.18 -51.89
C ALA A 205 26.18 39.94 -51.21
N LYS A 206 25.13 40.75 -51.49
CA LYS A 206 23.88 40.44 -52.26
C LYS A 206 23.23 39.06 -51.95
N GLN A 207 22.12 39.01 -51.17
CA GLN A 207 20.67 38.92 -51.56
C GLN A 207 20.33 37.66 -52.39
N ASP A 208 19.35 36.79 -52.13
CA ASP A 208 18.15 36.76 -51.25
C ASP A 208 17.67 35.26 -51.14
N PRO A 209 16.44 34.86 -50.75
CA PRO A 209 16.19 33.96 -49.62
C PRO A 209 15.61 32.59 -50.03
N GLU A 210 15.89 31.52 -49.28
CA GLU A 210 14.95 30.40 -49.21
C GLU A 210 15.12 29.65 -47.88
N GLU A 211 13.97 29.46 -47.23
CA GLU A 211 13.81 28.78 -45.96
C GLU A 211 14.32 27.34 -46.04
N GLU A 212 15.25 26.96 -45.17
CA GLU A 212 15.30 25.57 -44.73
C GLU A 212 15.43 25.52 -43.21
N LYS A 213 14.27 25.33 -42.60
CA LYS A 213 14.04 25.10 -41.18
C LYS A 213 14.79 23.82 -40.76
N MET A 214 15.98 23.95 -40.18
CA MET A 214 16.64 22.84 -39.49
C MET A 214 15.85 22.52 -38.21
N HIS A 215 14.99 21.51 -38.31
CA HIS A 215 14.41 20.81 -37.18
C HIS A 215 15.53 20.12 -36.38
N PHE A 216 15.82 20.60 -35.18
CA PHE A 216 16.58 19.84 -34.21
C PHE A 216 15.68 18.73 -33.64
N HIS A 217 15.84 17.54 -34.19
CA HIS A 217 15.36 16.29 -33.63
C HIS A 217 16.17 15.99 -32.36
N ASN A 218 15.58 16.21 -31.18
CA ASN A 218 16.14 15.70 -29.93
C ASN A 218 16.10 14.17 -29.98
N GLY A 219 17.28 13.57 -29.87
CA GLY A 219 17.51 12.15 -30.10
C GLY A 219 16.69 11.24 -29.21
N HIS A 220 15.78 10.49 -29.83
CA HIS A 220 15.20 9.29 -29.25
C HIS A 220 16.07 8.09 -29.64
N ILE A 221 16.83 7.56 -28.67
CA ILE A 221 17.40 6.22 -28.77
C ILE A 221 16.24 5.23 -28.61
N LYS A 222 15.67 4.77 -29.73
CA LYS A 222 14.70 3.67 -29.75
C LYS A 222 15.43 2.36 -29.40
N PHE A 223 15.41 1.98 -28.12
CA PHE A 223 15.56 0.57 -27.76
C PHE A 223 14.26 -0.15 -28.10
N SER A 224 14.31 -1.11 -29.02
CA SER A 224 13.14 -1.94 -29.34
C SER A 224 12.71 -2.72 -28.11
N GLY A 225 11.50 -2.42 -27.61
CA GLY A 225 10.79 -3.22 -26.61
C GLY A 225 10.74 -2.67 -25.19
N VAL A 226 11.47 -1.60 -24.86
CA VAL A 226 11.42 -0.98 -23.52
C VAL A 226 11.02 0.48 -23.66
N ARG A 227 9.78 0.80 -23.27
CA ARG A 227 9.30 2.19 -23.17
C ARG A 227 9.75 2.71 -21.80
N THR A 228 10.72 3.61 -21.76
CA THR A 228 11.16 4.25 -20.52
C THR A 228 10.02 5.12 -20.00
N TYR A 229 9.66 4.96 -18.72
CA TYR A 229 8.71 5.85 -18.06
C TYR A 229 9.26 7.27 -18.04
N ILE A 230 8.45 8.23 -18.48
CA ILE A 230 8.76 9.66 -18.44
C ILE A 230 7.84 10.29 -17.41
N ASP A 231 8.42 10.88 -16.37
CA ASP A 231 7.63 11.60 -15.36
C ASP A 231 6.99 12.85 -15.99
N PRO A 232 5.64 12.97 -16.04
CA PRO A 232 4.98 14.13 -16.63
C PRO A 232 5.35 15.46 -15.96
N HIS A 233 5.86 15.44 -14.71
CA HIS A 233 6.34 16.63 -14.02
C HIS A 233 7.63 17.21 -14.61
N THR A 234 8.26 16.51 -15.55
CA THR A 234 9.39 17.06 -16.33
C THR A 234 8.96 18.05 -17.40
N TYR A 235 7.66 18.12 -17.72
CA TYR A 235 7.10 19.10 -18.65
C TYR A 235 6.67 20.36 -17.90
N GLU A 236 7.01 21.53 -18.46
CA GLU A 236 6.53 22.82 -17.94
C GLU A 236 5.02 23.02 -18.22
N ASP A 237 4.52 22.50 -19.35
CA ASP A 237 3.11 22.53 -19.73
C ASP A 237 2.49 21.11 -19.70
N PRO A 238 1.50 20.84 -18.82
CA PRO A 238 0.82 19.54 -18.77
C PRO A 238 0.08 19.18 -20.06
N ASN A 239 -0.32 20.17 -20.87
CA ASN A 239 -0.99 19.89 -22.16
C ASN A 239 -0.02 19.25 -23.15
N GLN A 240 1.26 19.59 -23.07
CA GLN A 240 2.30 18.96 -23.88
C GLN A 240 2.51 17.49 -23.48
N ALA A 241 2.56 17.20 -22.17
CA ALA A 241 2.68 15.83 -21.67
C ALA A 241 1.48 14.96 -22.09
N VAL A 242 0.25 15.48 -21.96
CA VAL A 242 -0.96 14.79 -22.41
C VAL A 242 -0.95 14.53 -23.91
N HIS A 243 -0.51 15.51 -24.72
CA HIS A 243 -0.43 15.34 -26.17
C HIS A 243 0.59 14.29 -26.60
N GLU A 244 1.64 14.08 -25.81
CA GLU A 244 2.66 13.07 -26.09
C GLU A 244 2.24 11.66 -25.66
N PHE A 245 1.55 11.54 -24.51
CA PHE A 245 1.28 10.24 -23.90
C PHE A 245 -0.16 9.76 -24.05
N ALA A 246 -1.13 10.64 -24.28
CA ALA A 246 -2.54 10.30 -24.36
C ALA A 246 -3.17 10.71 -25.69
N LYS A 247 -4.28 10.05 -26.02
CA LYS A 247 -5.04 10.36 -27.25
C LYS A 247 -6.05 11.46 -26.98
N GLU A 248 -5.90 12.60 -27.66
CA GLU A 248 -6.95 13.64 -27.66
C GLU A 248 -8.18 13.10 -28.40
N ILE A 249 -9.36 13.24 -27.78
CA ILE A 249 -10.65 12.85 -28.35
C ILE A 249 -11.58 14.07 -28.42
N ASP A 250 -12.44 14.11 -29.43
CA ASP A 250 -13.42 15.19 -29.56
C ASP A 250 -14.54 15.03 -28.52
N VAL A 251 -14.99 16.13 -27.94
CA VAL A 251 -16.08 16.13 -26.94
C VAL A 251 -17.37 15.48 -27.45
N SER A 252 -17.65 15.56 -28.77
CA SER A 252 -18.80 14.90 -29.39
C SER A 252 -18.71 13.37 -29.43
N SER A 253 -17.52 12.81 -29.16
CA SER A 253 -17.30 11.36 -29.13
C SER A 253 -17.78 10.73 -27.82
N ILE A 254 -18.04 11.52 -26.78
CA ILE A 254 -18.46 11.04 -25.46
C ILE A 254 -19.82 11.61 -25.06
N THR A 255 -20.59 10.84 -24.31
CA THR A 255 -21.84 11.30 -23.68
C THR A 255 -21.78 11.00 -22.19
N ILE A 256 -22.08 11.98 -21.35
CA ILE A 256 -22.14 11.81 -19.90
C ILE A 256 -23.56 11.42 -19.52
N GLU A 257 -23.78 10.20 -19.02
CA GLU A 257 -25.13 9.72 -18.71
C GLU A 257 -25.45 9.79 -17.21
N ARG A 258 -24.58 9.25 -16.35
CA ARG A 258 -24.85 9.12 -14.91
C ARG A 258 -23.58 9.26 -14.09
N VAL A 259 -23.66 9.97 -12.97
CA VAL A 259 -22.57 10.03 -11.97
C VAL A 259 -22.46 8.67 -11.27
N ILE A 260 -21.28 8.07 -11.31
CA ILE A 260 -20.95 6.79 -10.65
C ILE A 260 -20.06 6.96 -9.42
N GLY A 261 -19.47 8.14 -9.23
CA GLY A 261 -18.68 8.46 -8.03
C GLY A 261 -18.19 9.90 -8.01
N ALA A 262 -17.59 10.29 -6.89
CA ALA A 262 -16.90 11.57 -6.73
C ALA A 262 -15.49 11.32 -6.17
N GLY A 263 -14.52 12.11 -6.64
CA GLY A 263 -13.13 12.02 -6.25
C GLY A 263 -12.49 13.39 -6.03
N GLU A 264 -11.17 13.41 -5.86
CA GLU A 264 -10.38 14.61 -5.52
C GLU A 264 -10.56 15.76 -6.53
N PHE A 265 -10.68 15.43 -7.82
CA PHE A 265 -10.74 16.41 -8.91
C PHE A 265 -12.17 16.78 -9.33
N GLY A 266 -13.18 15.99 -8.96
CA GLY A 266 -14.56 16.17 -9.40
C GLY A 266 -15.33 14.86 -9.46
N GLU A 267 -16.25 14.75 -10.41
CA GLU A 267 -17.14 13.61 -10.54
C GLU A 267 -16.62 12.59 -11.56
N VAL A 268 -16.88 11.32 -11.28
CA VAL A 268 -16.69 10.22 -12.21
C VAL A 268 -18.07 9.82 -12.70
N CYS A 269 -18.26 9.86 -14.02
CA CYS A 269 -19.52 9.53 -14.68
C CYS A 269 -19.36 8.28 -15.54
N SER A 270 -20.45 7.57 -15.80
CA SER A 270 -20.50 6.53 -16.84
C SER A 270 -21.14 7.11 -18.11
N GLY A 271 -20.68 6.63 -19.26
CA GLY A 271 -21.38 6.86 -20.52
C GLY A 271 -20.66 6.27 -21.72
N PRO A 272 -21.28 6.32 -22.91
CA PRO A 272 -20.72 5.73 -24.11
C PRO A 272 -19.62 6.60 -24.73
N LEU A 273 -18.60 5.94 -25.27
CA LEU A 273 -17.57 6.50 -26.14
C LEU A 273 -17.68 5.91 -27.54
N LYS A 274 -17.76 6.79 -28.55
CA LYS A 274 -17.84 6.47 -29.98
C LYS A 274 -16.57 6.94 -30.68
N LEU A 275 -15.62 6.01 -30.88
CA LEU A 275 -14.41 6.29 -31.65
C LEU A 275 -14.64 5.97 -33.14
N PRO A 276 -14.03 6.72 -34.08
CA PRO A 276 -14.13 6.45 -35.51
C PRO A 276 -13.70 5.02 -35.85
N GLY A 277 -14.60 4.23 -36.46
CA GLY A 277 -14.31 2.86 -36.89
C GLY A 277 -14.31 1.80 -35.77
N LYS A 278 -14.67 2.14 -34.53
CA LYS A 278 -14.86 1.18 -33.42
C LYS A 278 -16.32 1.08 -33.01
N ARG A 279 -16.68 -0.04 -32.36
CA ARG A 279 -17.99 -0.18 -31.69
C ARG A 279 -18.06 0.76 -30.49
N GLU A 280 -19.27 1.17 -30.15
CA GLU A 280 -19.55 1.96 -28.93
C GLU A 280 -19.15 1.16 -27.69
N ILE A 281 -18.35 1.78 -26.83
CA ILE A 281 -17.88 1.18 -25.57
C ILE A 281 -18.33 2.01 -24.38
N LEU A 282 -18.70 1.35 -23.29
CA LEU A 282 -19.07 2.02 -22.05
C LEU A 282 -17.78 2.37 -21.28
N VAL A 283 -17.62 3.64 -20.92
CA VAL A 283 -16.43 4.16 -20.25
C VAL A 283 -16.77 4.88 -18.96
N ALA A 284 -15.79 4.97 -18.07
CA ALA A 284 -15.80 5.90 -16.95
C ALA A 284 -15.15 7.22 -17.38
N ILE A 285 -15.89 8.32 -17.24
CA ILE A 285 -15.50 9.67 -17.63
C ILE A 285 -15.21 10.45 -16.35
N LYS A 286 -13.93 10.71 -16.09
CA LYS A 286 -13.51 11.58 -14.98
C LYS A 286 -13.56 13.03 -15.44
N THR A 287 -14.22 13.89 -14.67
CA THR A 287 -14.38 15.31 -15.00
C THR A 287 -13.76 16.20 -13.92
N LEU A 288 -13.22 17.35 -14.35
CA LEU A 288 -12.81 18.40 -13.43
C LEU A 288 -14.04 19.21 -13.00
N LYS A 289 -14.19 19.43 -11.68
CA LYS A 289 -15.27 20.25 -11.13
C LYS A 289 -15.17 21.71 -11.56
N ALA A 290 -16.31 22.40 -11.62
CA ALA A 290 -16.32 23.86 -11.83
C ALA A 290 -15.54 24.59 -10.73
N GLY A 291 -14.77 25.61 -11.10
CA GLY A 291 -13.95 26.40 -10.17
C GLY A 291 -12.70 25.69 -9.66
N TYR A 292 -12.16 24.73 -10.42
CA TYR A 292 -10.88 24.09 -10.11
C TYR A 292 -9.72 25.11 -10.05
N THR A 293 -8.69 24.81 -9.25
CA THR A 293 -7.44 25.57 -9.24
C THR A 293 -6.49 25.10 -10.35
N GLU A 294 -5.58 25.96 -10.81
CA GLU A 294 -4.54 25.55 -11.78
C GLU A 294 -3.72 24.35 -11.28
N LYS A 295 -3.47 24.26 -9.96
CA LYS A 295 -2.81 23.09 -9.37
C LYS A 295 -3.59 21.81 -9.62
N GLN A 296 -4.91 21.81 -9.36
CA GLN A 296 -5.78 20.66 -9.60
C GLN A 296 -5.88 20.31 -11.08
N ARG A 297 -5.91 21.31 -11.97
CA ARG A 297 -5.85 21.08 -13.41
C ARG A 297 -4.57 20.35 -13.81
N ARG A 298 -3.41 20.77 -13.29
CA ARG A 298 -2.13 20.13 -13.55
C ARG A 298 -2.08 18.69 -13.04
N GLU A 299 -2.52 18.46 -11.80
CA GLU A 299 -2.57 17.11 -11.20
C GLU A 299 -3.49 16.18 -11.99
N PHE A 300 -4.66 16.67 -12.41
CA PHE A 300 -5.62 15.92 -13.24
C PHE A 300 -5.05 15.53 -14.61
N LEU A 301 -4.40 16.46 -15.32
CA LEU A 301 -3.74 16.17 -16.59
C LEU A 301 -2.49 15.28 -16.41
N GLY A 302 -1.82 15.40 -15.27
CA GLY A 302 -0.70 14.54 -14.88
C GLY A 302 -1.14 13.08 -14.74
N GLU A 303 -2.26 12.82 -14.06
CA GLU A 303 -2.83 11.46 -13.94
C GLU A 303 -3.11 10.85 -15.32
N ALA A 304 -3.74 11.60 -16.21
CA ALA A 304 -4.00 11.16 -17.59
C ALA A 304 -2.70 10.87 -18.36
N SER A 305 -1.68 11.71 -18.19
CA SER A 305 -0.36 11.54 -18.82
C SER A 305 0.38 10.29 -18.32
N ILE A 306 0.22 9.94 -17.04
CA ILE A 306 0.77 8.69 -16.49
C ILE A 306 0.04 7.50 -17.10
N MET A 307 -1.30 7.51 -17.08
CA MET A 307 -2.10 6.39 -17.61
C MET A 307 -1.83 6.13 -19.11
N GLY A 308 -1.66 7.18 -19.92
CA GLY A 308 -1.39 7.06 -21.35
C GLY A 308 -0.05 6.37 -21.71
N GLN A 309 0.88 6.28 -20.75
CA GLN A 309 2.16 5.60 -20.96
C GLN A 309 2.07 4.07 -20.83
N PHE A 310 1.00 3.54 -20.24
CA PHE A 310 0.85 2.12 -19.95
C PHE A 310 -0.22 1.47 -20.85
N ASP A 311 0.15 0.37 -21.48
CA ASP A 311 -0.78 -0.53 -22.19
C ASP A 311 -0.52 -1.95 -21.70
N HIS A 312 -1.33 -2.43 -20.75
CA HIS A 312 -1.14 -3.71 -20.10
C HIS A 312 -2.49 -4.28 -19.62
N PRO A 313 -2.75 -5.60 -19.74
CA PRO A 313 -4.04 -6.21 -19.39
C PRO A 313 -4.48 -6.02 -17.92
N ASN A 314 -3.53 -5.78 -17.01
CA ASN A 314 -3.80 -5.57 -15.58
C ASN A 314 -3.83 -4.08 -15.17
N ILE A 315 -3.76 -3.15 -16.12
CA ILE A 315 -3.81 -1.71 -15.88
C ILE A 315 -5.05 -1.14 -16.56
N ILE A 316 -5.76 -0.25 -15.87
CA ILE A 316 -6.94 0.42 -16.45
C ILE A 316 -6.49 1.24 -17.66
N HIS A 317 -7.06 0.93 -18.82
CA HIS A 317 -6.72 1.59 -20.08
C HIS A 317 -7.35 2.99 -20.17
N LEU A 318 -6.55 3.97 -20.60
CA LEU A 318 -7.02 5.32 -20.92
C LEU A 318 -7.39 5.41 -22.41
N GLU A 319 -8.69 5.47 -22.71
CA GLU A 319 -9.17 5.57 -24.10
C GLU A 319 -8.90 6.93 -24.75
N GLY A 320 -8.86 8.00 -23.94
CA GLY A 320 -8.54 9.34 -24.43
C GLY A 320 -8.79 10.45 -23.40
N VAL A 321 -8.39 11.66 -23.77
CA VAL A 321 -8.52 12.89 -22.97
C VAL A 321 -9.19 13.96 -23.81
N VAL A 322 -10.02 14.80 -23.18
CA VAL A 322 -10.60 16.00 -23.78
C VAL A 322 -9.98 17.20 -23.07
N THR A 323 -9.13 17.96 -23.78
CA THR A 323 -8.49 19.17 -23.22
C THR A 323 -9.09 20.46 -23.79
N LYS A 324 -9.81 20.37 -24.91
CA LYS A 324 -10.46 21.51 -25.58
C LYS A 324 -11.98 21.42 -25.43
N SER A 325 -12.56 22.16 -24.50
CA SER A 325 -14.00 22.45 -24.48
C SER A 325 -14.28 23.75 -25.22
N LYS A 326 -15.25 23.76 -26.13
CA LYS A 326 -15.76 25.01 -26.74
C LYS A 326 -16.38 25.93 -25.70
#